data_AF-A0A366M4K4-F1
#
_entry.id   AF-A0A366M4K4-F1
#
_cell.length_a   1.000
_cell.length_b   1.000
_cell.length_c   1.000
_cell.angle_alpha   90.00
_cell.angle_beta   90.00
_cell.angle_gamma   90.00
#
_symmetry.space_group_name_H-M   'P 1'
#
loop_
_entity.id
_entity.type
_entity.pdbx_description
1 polymer ?
#
loop_
_entity_poly.entity_id
_entity_poly.type
_entity_poly.pdbx_seq_one_letter_code
_entity_poly.pdbx_strand_id
1 'polypeptide(L)'
;MLARIAPRAEVCYRVEPLPAEGVVFRTLPRAARAPVPEIQALTGQVSGERYLAALGELVAFGTRHSLSTGFGAAAALARDRLEKLGYTARLAPITVGPGRCHNIIADRQGSGAPAARKVVLLTAHLDSINLAGGPSAPAPRADDNASGAAGLLEIARVLAGHQTHDDIRLILFGGEEQGLHGSTQYVASLGPAETARIEAVVNMDMIATLNTARPTVLLEGAALSQGLIDSLATAAADYTGLTVQTSLNPFNSDHVPFIDASIPAVLTIEGSDGANTHIHTAGDTLDHVNTDLALDILRMNLATLARSATAP
;
A
#
# COMPACT_ATOMS: atom_id res chain seq x y z
N MET A 1 3.37 18.82 14.12
CA MET A 1 2.86 18.68 15.51
C MET A 1 1.92 17.50 15.51
N LEU A 2 2.39 16.31 15.91
CA LEU A 2 1.65 15.06 15.74
C LEU A 2 0.74 14.83 16.96
N ALA A 3 -0.55 14.67 16.73
CA ALA A 3 -1.59 14.49 17.74
C ALA A 3 -2.26 13.13 17.54
N ARG A 4 -2.51 12.39 18.63
CA ARG A 4 -3.27 11.13 18.59
C ARG A 4 -4.76 11.45 18.64
N ILE A 5 -5.54 10.93 17.70
CA ILE A 5 -7.00 11.01 17.69
C ILE A 5 -7.54 9.75 18.36
N ALA A 6 -8.20 9.89 19.52
CA ALA A 6 -8.90 8.80 20.19
C ALA A 6 -10.41 9.03 20.11
N PRO A 7 -11.22 8.02 19.73
CA PRO A 7 -12.67 8.16 19.74
C PRO A 7 -13.21 8.12 21.18
N ARG A 8 -14.00 9.13 21.55
CA ARG A 8 -15.03 9.00 22.60
C ARG A 8 -16.39 8.88 21.92
N ALA A 9 -17.32 8.22 22.60
CA ALA A 9 -18.65 7.81 22.12
C ALA A 9 -19.58 8.93 21.61
N GLU A 10 -19.19 10.21 21.62
CA GLU A 10 -19.97 11.32 21.10
C GLU A 10 -19.03 12.41 20.55
N VAL A 11 -18.91 12.49 19.21
CA VAL A 11 -18.50 13.61 18.31
C VAL A 11 -17.55 14.71 18.85
N CYS A 12 -16.66 14.42 19.78
CA CYS A 12 -15.66 15.35 20.29
C CYS A 12 -14.29 14.68 20.27
N TYR A 13 -13.45 15.06 19.30
CA TYR A 13 -12.05 14.65 19.27
C TYR A 13 -11.25 15.46 20.30
N ARG A 14 -10.38 14.79 21.05
CA ARG A 14 -9.42 15.43 21.95
C ARG A 14 -8.02 15.26 21.37
N VAL A 15 -7.33 16.37 21.15
CA VAL A 15 -5.89 16.39 20.90
C VAL A 15 -5.21 16.13 22.24
N GLU A 16 -4.72 14.91 22.45
CA GLU A 16 -3.87 14.59 23.59
C GLU A 16 -2.40 14.78 23.21
N PRO A 17 -1.60 15.51 24.00
CA PRO A 17 -0.17 15.56 23.79
C PRO A 17 0.40 14.15 23.92
N LEU A 18 1.32 13.80 23.02
CA LEU A 18 2.09 12.57 23.16
C LEU A 18 2.71 12.53 24.56
N PRO A 19 2.67 11.39 25.27
CA PRO A 19 3.40 11.23 26.52
C PRO A 19 4.84 11.70 26.31
N ALA A 20 5.45 12.34 27.31
CA ALA A 20 6.81 12.90 27.18
C ALA A 20 7.86 11.87 26.74
N GLU A 21 7.58 10.58 26.94
CA GLU A 21 8.41 9.42 26.56
C GLU A 21 7.74 8.54 25.48
N GLY A 22 6.71 9.06 24.81
CA GLY A 22 5.96 8.35 23.78
C GLY A 22 6.78 8.18 22.52
N VAL A 23 7.26 6.97 22.25
CA VAL A 23 7.94 6.65 21.00
C VAL A 23 6.92 6.65 19.87
N VAL A 24 6.96 7.68 19.04
CA VAL A 24 6.13 7.79 17.82
C VAL A 24 6.63 6.82 16.77
N PHE A 25 7.94 6.77 16.56
CA PHE A 25 8.59 5.80 15.69
C PHE A 25 10.01 5.49 16.18
N ARG A 26 10.55 4.35 15.77
CA ARG A 26 11.94 3.94 16.01
C ARG A 26 12.69 3.87 14.69
N THR A 27 13.91 4.43 14.64
CA THR A 27 14.81 4.16 13.51
C THR A 27 15.54 2.85 13.78
N LEU A 28 15.46 1.90 12.84
CA LEU A 28 16.14 0.61 12.99
C LEU A 28 17.59 0.70 12.49
N PRO A 29 18.55 0.13 13.24
CA PRO A 29 19.92 0.01 12.75
C PRO A 29 19.95 -0.95 11.55
N ARG A 30 20.71 -0.59 10.53
CA ARG A 30 20.89 -1.45 9.36
C ARG A 30 21.87 -2.57 9.68
N ALA A 31 21.40 -3.81 9.60
CA ALA A 31 22.22 -5.01 9.67
C ALA A 31 21.89 -5.91 8.47
N ALA A 32 22.55 -5.65 7.33
CA ALA A 32 22.35 -6.41 6.11
C ALA A 32 22.96 -7.81 6.22
N ARG A 33 22.24 -8.80 5.69
CA ARG A 33 22.74 -10.15 5.44
C ARG A 33 23.15 -10.28 3.98
N ALA A 34 23.69 -11.44 3.61
CA ALA A 34 23.93 -11.75 2.21
C ALA A 34 22.58 -11.86 1.47
N PRO A 35 22.34 -11.10 0.39
CA PRO A 35 21.13 -11.20 -0.41
C PRO A 35 20.94 -12.62 -0.97
N VAL A 36 19.70 -13.10 -1.00
CA VAL A 36 19.36 -14.36 -1.67
C VAL A 36 19.40 -14.12 -3.18
N PRO A 37 20.21 -14.84 -3.97
CA PRO A 37 20.41 -14.54 -5.39
C PRO A 37 19.13 -14.47 -6.22
N GLU A 38 18.17 -15.37 -5.95
CA GLU A 38 16.88 -15.39 -6.65
C GLU A 38 16.05 -14.12 -6.35
N ILE A 39 15.99 -13.72 -5.08
CA ILE A 39 15.28 -12.51 -4.65
C ILE A 39 15.98 -11.26 -5.18
N GLN A 40 17.32 -11.25 -5.19
CA GLN A 40 18.11 -10.16 -5.77
C GLN A 40 17.87 -10.01 -7.27
N ALA A 41 17.76 -11.12 -8.00
CA ALA A 41 17.41 -11.11 -9.42
C ALA A 41 15.97 -10.62 -9.64
N LEU A 42 15.03 -10.97 -8.75
CA LEU A 42 13.65 -10.50 -8.82
C LEU A 42 13.53 -9.00 -8.54
N THR A 43 14.17 -8.49 -7.48
CA THR A 43 14.18 -7.05 -7.18
C THR A 43 14.91 -6.23 -8.24
N GLY A 44 15.90 -6.82 -8.92
CA GLY A 44 16.57 -6.23 -10.08
C GLY A 44 15.69 -6.07 -11.32
N GLN A 45 14.52 -6.73 -11.39
CA GLN A 45 13.57 -6.59 -12.49
C GLN A 45 12.62 -5.40 -12.34
N VAL A 46 12.60 -4.73 -11.18
CA VAL A 46 11.80 -3.51 -10.97
C VAL A 46 12.29 -2.41 -11.91
N SER A 47 11.38 -1.87 -12.72
CA SER A 47 11.66 -0.93 -13.80
C SER A 47 11.09 0.46 -13.49
N GLY A 48 11.98 1.45 -13.36
CA GLY A 48 11.61 2.86 -13.21
C GLY A 48 10.78 3.40 -14.37
N GLU A 49 11.12 3.03 -15.59
CA GLU A 49 10.37 3.44 -16.79
C GLU A 49 8.93 2.95 -16.75
N ARG A 50 8.70 1.67 -16.42
CA ARG A 50 7.35 1.10 -16.36
C ARG A 50 6.54 1.66 -15.20
N TYR A 51 7.19 1.85 -14.05
CA TYR A 51 6.59 2.50 -12.88
C TYR A 51 6.12 3.93 -13.23
N LEU A 52 7.01 4.76 -13.78
CA LEU A 52 6.69 6.14 -14.15
C LEU A 52 5.63 6.23 -15.25
N ALA A 53 5.63 5.30 -16.21
CA ALA A 53 4.59 5.25 -17.23
C ALA A 53 3.21 4.93 -16.64
N ALA A 54 3.13 3.96 -15.72
CA ALA A 54 1.88 3.64 -15.02
C ALA A 54 1.41 4.81 -14.15
N LEU A 55 2.34 5.42 -13.40
CA LEU A 55 2.08 6.58 -12.57
C LEU A 55 1.54 7.76 -13.38
N GLY A 56 2.21 8.12 -14.49
CA GLY A 56 1.77 9.21 -15.37
C GLY A 56 0.38 8.98 -15.96
N GLU A 57 0.03 7.74 -16.32
CA GLU A 57 -1.31 7.42 -16.82
C GLU A 57 -2.38 7.53 -15.73
N LEU A 58 -2.09 7.11 -14.49
CA LEU A 58 -3.01 7.27 -13.36
C LEU A 58 -3.25 8.75 -13.04
N VAL A 59 -2.21 9.58 -13.11
CA VAL A 59 -2.28 11.04 -12.93
C VAL A 59 -3.07 11.69 -14.06
N ALA A 60 -2.94 11.19 -15.30
CA ALA A 60 -3.59 11.74 -16.48
C ALA A 60 -5.12 11.63 -16.49
N PHE A 61 -5.73 10.79 -15.64
CA PHE A 61 -7.19 10.81 -15.44
C PHE A 61 -7.70 12.13 -14.85
N GLY A 62 -6.81 12.97 -14.31
CA GLY A 62 -7.12 14.29 -13.74
C GLY A 62 -7.75 14.22 -12.36
N THR A 63 -8.72 13.33 -12.16
CA THR A 63 -9.22 12.90 -10.86
C THR A 63 -9.63 11.44 -10.93
N ARG A 64 -9.29 10.69 -9.89
CA ARG A 64 -9.73 9.33 -9.62
C ARG A 64 -10.65 9.31 -8.39
N HIS A 65 -11.35 10.39 -8.07
CA HIS A 65 -12.33 10.37 -6.97
C HIS A 65 -13.31 9.19 -7.13
N SER A 66 -13.60 8.44 -6.07
CA SER A 66 -14.34 7.17 -6.13
C SER A 66 -15.66 7.19 -6.90
N LEU A 67 -16.32 8.35 -6.91
CA LEU A 67 -17.59 8.57 -7.61
C LEU A 67 -17.45 9.22 -8.99
N SER A 68 -16.23 9.44 -9.47
CA SER A 68 -15.94 10.01 -10.78
C SER A 68 -15.89 8.94 -11.87
N THR A 69 -16.08 9.35 -13.11
CA THR A 69 -15.84 8.48 -14.28
C THR A 69 -14.35 8.15 -14.44
N GLY A 70 -13.46 9.03 -14.00
CA GLY A 70 -12.01 8.82 -14.00
C GLY A 70 -11.60 7.61 -13.16
N PHE A 71 -12.20 7.44 -11.97
CA PHE A 71 -11.99 6.23 -11.17
C PHE A 71 -12.42 4.98 -11.91
N GLY A 72 -13.63 4.98 -12.50
CA GLY A 72 -14.15 3.81 -13.24
C GLY A 72 -13.23 3.40 -14.40
N ALA A 73 -12.69 4.37 -15.14
CA ALA A 73 -11.74 4.12 -16.22
C ALA A 73 -10.38 3.61 -15.69
N ALA A 74 -9.86 4.20 -14.62
CA ALA A 74 -8.62 3.74 -13.98
C ALA A 74 -8.76 2.31 -13.43
N ALA A 75 -9.90 1.98 -12.82
CA ALA A 75 -10.20 0.66 -12.27
C ALA A 75 -10.27 -0.40 -13.37
N ALA A 76 -10.95 -0.10 -14.49
CA ALA A 76 -11.00 -0.98 -15.64
C ALA A 76 -9.60 -1.20 -16.24
N LEU A 77 -8.82 -0.14 -16.38
CA LEU A 77 -7.43 -0.21 -16.87
C LEU A 77 -6.54 -1.08 -15.97
N ALA A 78 -6.63 -0.90 -14.65
CA ALA A 78 -5.87 -1.68 -13.70
C ALA A 78 -6.26 -3.17 -13.74
N ARG A 79 -7.56 -3.48 -13.77
CA ARG A 79 -8.06 -4.85 -13.95
C ARG A 79 -7.48 -5.47 -15.22
N ASP A 80 -7.61 -4.80 -16.36
CA ASP A 80 -7.19 -5.32 -17.66
C ASP A 80 -5.67 -5.56 -17.70
N ARG A 81 -4.88 -4.70 -17.05
CA ARG A 81 -3.43 -4.90 -16.90
C ARG A 81 -3.11 -6.15 -16.08
N LEU A 82 -3.80 -6.34 -14.96
CA LEU A 82 -3.60 -7.50 -14.09
C LEU A 82 -4.03 -8.79 -14.78
N GLU A 83 -5.14 -8.79 -15.52
CA GLU A 83 -5.57 -9.95 -16.33
C GLU A 83 -4.56 -10.31 -17.42
N LYS A 84 -4.00 -9.32 -18.12
CA LYS A 84 -2.95 -9.54 -19.13
C LYS A 84 -1.67 -10.14 -18.54
N LEU A 85 -1.43 -9.95 -17.25
CA LEU A 85 -0.32 -10.55 -16.51
C LEU A 85 -0.65 -11.96 -15.97
N GLY A 86 -1.86 -12.47 -16.21
CA GLY A 86 -2.30 -13.80 -15.80
C GLY A 86 -2.91 -13.87 -14.40
N TYR A 87 -3.26 -12.73 -13.79
CA TYR A 87 -4.03 -12.71 -12.55
C TYR A 87 -5.52 -12.91 -12.85
N THR A 88 -6.24 -13.56 -11.92
CA THR A 88 -7.70 -13.58 -11.95
C THR A 88 -8.20 -12.29 -11.30
N ALA A 89 -8.46 -11.25 -12.11
CA ALA A 89 -8.89 -9.94 -11.61
C ALA A 89 -10.41 -9.74 -11.71
N ARG A 90 -10.97 -8.98 -10.78
CA ARG A 90 -12.40 -8.61 -10.76
C ARG A 90 -12.62 -7.25 -10.13
N LEU A 91 -13.70 -6.59 -10.54
CA LEU A 91 -14.23 -5.40 -9.88
C LEU A 91 -15.23 -5.84 -8.81
N ALA A 92 -14.88 -5.66 -7.54
CA ALA A 92 -15.74 -5.95 -6.40
C ALA A 92 -16.54 -4.70 -6.05
N PRO A 93 -17.89 -4.71 -6.15
CA PRO A 93 -18.69 -3.53 -5.88
C PRO A 93 -18.62 -3.13 -4.41
N ILE A 94 -18.51 -1.82 -4.17
CA ILE A 94 -18.57 -1.21 -2.83
C ILE A 94 -19.49 0.01 -2.85
N THR A 95 -19.92 0.45 -1.68
CA THR A 95 -20.66 1.71 -1.50
C THR A 95 -19.79 2.78 -0.85
N VAL A 96 -19.88 4.02 -1.35
CA VAL A 96 -19.25 5.22 -0.75
C VAL A 96 -20.36 6.23 -0.50
N GLY A 97 -20.80 6.34 0.75
CA GLY A 97 -22.06 7.01 1.09
C GLY A 97 -23.23 6.45 0.25
N PRO A 98 -24.04 7.28 -0.43
CA PRO A 98 -25.09 6.81 -1.34
C PRO A 98 -24.57 6.38 -2.73
N GLY A 99 -23.28 6.61 -3.02
CA GLY A 99 -22.65 6.30 -4.30
C GLY A 99 -22.12 4.87 -4.38
N ARG A 100 -21.75 4.45 -5.60
CA ARG A 100 -21.17 3.14 -5.88
C ARG A 100 -19.78 3.28 -6.47
N CYS A 101 -18.87 2.44 -6.02
CA CYS A 101 -17.47 2.36 -6.45
C CYS A 101 -17.07 0.87 -6.53
N HIS A 102 -15.80 0.57 -6.78
CA HIS A 102 -15.30 -0.80 -6.80
C HIS A 102 -13.91 -0.91 -6.17
N ASN A 103 -13.63 -2.03 -5.52
CA ASN A 103 -12.25 -2.49 -5.34
C ASN A 103 -11.83 -3.31 -6.57
N ILE A 104 -10.57 -3.25 -6.96
CA ILE A 104 -9.98 -4.14 -7.95
C ILE A 104 -9.27 -5.23 -7.17
N ILE A 105 -9.72 -6.47 -7.27
CA ILE A 105 -9.11 -7.61 -6.57
C ILE A 105 -8.56 -8.56 -7.61
N ALA A 106 -7.27 -8.88 -7.52
CA ALA A 106 -6.58 -9.77 -8.45
C ALA A 106 -5.83 -10.86 -7.71
N ASP A 107 -6.22 -12.11 -7.96
CA ASP A 107 -5.66 -13.29 -7.32
C ASP A 107 -4.69 -14.03 -8.26
N ARG A 108 -3.58 -14.51 -7.71
CA ARG A 108 -2.67 -15.46 -8.38
C ARG A 108 -2.34 -16.60 -7.45
N GLN A 109 -2.58 -17.81 -7.95
CA GLN A 109 -2.40 -19.03 -7.20
C GLN A 109 -0.92 -19.38 -7.03
N GLY A 110 -0.52 -19.69 -5.81
CA GLY A 110 0.78 -20.27 -5.50
C GLY A 110 0.86 -21.76 -5.84
N SER A 111 2.06 -22.32 -5.87
CA SER A 111 2.36 -23.72 -6.20
C SER A 111 2.26 -24.67 -5.01
N GLY A 112 2.09 -24.16 -3.79
CA GLY A 112 1.92 -24.96 -2.58
C GLY A 112 0.63 -25.78 -2.61
N ALA A 113 0.53 -26.78 -1.72
CA ALA A 113 -0.66 -27.61 -1.62
C ALA A 113 -1.90 -26.74 -1.26
N PRO A 114 -3.05 -26.88 -1.95
CA PRO A 114 -4.19 -25.97 -1.77
C PRO A 114 -4.66 -25.74 -0.33
N ALA A 115 -4.62 -26.77 0.52
CA ALA A 115 -5.03 -26.69 1.91
C ALA A 115 -3.98 -26.04 2.85
N ALA A 116 -2.73 -25.92 2.41
CA ALA A 116 -1.62 -25.37 3.19
C ALA A 116 -1.32 -23.90 2.83
N ARG A 117 -1.66 -23.48 1.60
CA ARG A 117 -1.37 -22.12 1.11
C ARG A 117 -2.01 -21.03 1.96
N LYS A 118 -1.20 -20.10 2.41
CA LYS A 118 -1.62 -18.81 2.93
C LYS A 118 -1.91 -17.83 1.79
N VAL A 119 -2.37 -16.65 2.15
CA VAL A 119 -2.56 -15.53 1.23
C VAL A 119 -1.73 -14.37 1.75
N VAL A 120 -0.89 -13.82 0.88
CA VAL A 120 -0.15 -12.58 1.14
C VAL A 120 -0.76 -11.49 0.28
N LEU A 121 -1.16 -10.39 0.92
CA LEU A 121 -1.79 -9.25 0.27
C LEU A 121 -0.80 -8.13 0.02
N LEU A 122 -0.86 -7.54 -1.17
CA LEU A 122 -0.30 -6.23 -1.47
C LEU A 122 -1.43 -5.30 -1.87
N THR A 123 -1.52 -4.16 -1.21
CA THR A 123 -2.63 -3.22 -1.39
C THR A 123 -2.15 -1.79 -1.60
N ALA A 124 -2.99 -0.98 -2.23
CA ALA A 124 -2.92 0.47 -2.31
C ALA A 124 -4.35 0.99 -2.59
N HIS A 125 -4.65 2.26 -2.35
CA HIS A 125 -5.89 2.82 -2.89
C HIS A 125 -5.67 3.43 -4.28
N LEU A 126 -6.71 3.39 -5.10
CA LEU A 126 -6.71 3.94 -6.44
C LEU A 126 -7.36 5.32 -6.48
N ASP A 127 -8.27 5.60 -5.55
CA ASP A 127 -8.99 6.86 -5.55
C ASP A 127 -8.12 8.05 -5.10
N SER A 128 -8.66 9.23 -5.31
CA SER A 128 -8.01 10.51 -5.07
C SER A 128 -9.04 11.53 -4.63
N ILE A 129 -8.74 12.43 -3.70
CA ILE A 129 -9.63 13.56 -3.39
C ILE A 129 -9.00 14.90 -3.69
N ASN A 130 -9.80 15.94 -3.88
CA ASN A 130 -9.37 17.33 -3.71
C ASN A 130 -10.36 18.02 -2.77
N LEU A 131 -9.88 18.40 -1.59
CA LEU A 131 -10.73 18.95 -0.52
C LEU A 131 -11.31 20.34 -0.87
N ALA A 132 -10.70 21.06 -1.80
CA ALA A 132 -11.13 22.40 -2.18
C ALA A 132 -12.24 22.42 -3.25
N GLY A 133 -12.55 21.30 -3.91
CA GLY A 133 -13.43 21.33 -5.08
C GLY A 133 -14.28 20.09 -5.37
N GLY A 134 -14.31 19.11 -4.46
CA GLY A 134 -15.22 17.97 -4.55
C GLY A 134 -14.89 16.98 -5.68
N PRO A 135 -15.84 16.09 -6.07
CA PRO A 135 -15.57 14.91 -6.91
C PRO A 135 -15.01 15.16 -8.32
N SER A 136 -15.23 16.35 -8.88
CA SER A 136 -14.80 16.71 -10.24
C SER A 136 -13.58 17.63 -10.25
N ALA A 137 -13.09 18.06 -9.09
CA ALA A 137 -11.91 18.90 -9.03
C ALA A 137 -10.65 18.12 -9.42
N PRO A 138 -9.67 18.77 -10.08
CA PRO A 138 -8.39 18.16 -10.37
C PRO A 138 -7.74 17.63 -9.09
N ALA A 139 -7.49 16.33 -9.07
CA ALA A 139 -6.82 15.59 -8.02
C ALA A 139 -5.80 14.66 -8.71
N PRO A 140 -4.68 15.21 -9.26
CA PRO A 140 -3.71 14.42 -10.00
C PRO A 140 -3.10 13.34 -9.10
N ARG A 141 -2.81 13.72 -7.83
CA ARG A 141 -2.59 12.79 -6.72
C ARG A 141 -1.45 11.82 -7.04
N ALA A 142 -0.32 12.41 -7.44
CA ALA A 142 0.83 11.66 -7.93
C ALA A 142 1.45 10.84 -6.80
N ASP A 143 1.64 11.44 -5.63
CA ASP A 143 2.12 10.73 -4.46
C ASP A 143 0.98 10.00 -3.73
N ASP A 144 -0.16 10.65 -3.52
CA ASP A 144 -1.29 10.14 -2.72
C ASP A 144 -2.50 9.81 -3.61
N ASN A 145 -2.71 8.61 -4.14
CA ASN A 145 -1.84 7.45 -4.04
C ASN A 145 -1.64 6.78 -5.41
N ALA A 146 -1.45 7.61 -6.46
CA ALA A 146 -1.01 7.06 -7.73
C ALA A 146 0.36 6.37 -7.61
N SER A 147 1.21 6.82 -6.67
CA SER A 147 2.52 6.24 -6.42
C SER A 147 2.42 4.78 -5.94
N GLY A 148 1.59 4.48 -4.94
CA GLY A 148 1.34 3.13 -4.44
C GLY A 148 0.59 2.29 -5.46
N ALA A 149 -0.43 2.84 -6.13
CA ALA A 149 -1.18 2.12 -7.16
C ALA A 149 -0.30 1.71 -8.36
N ALA A 150 0.54 2.62 -8.87
CA ALA A 150 1.52 2.32 -9.91
C ALA A 150 2.58 1.31 -9.42
N GLY A 151 3.00 1.44 -8.16
CA GLY A 151 3.90 0.52 -7.48
C GLY A 151 3.37 -0.91 -7.45
N LEU A 152 2.09 -1.07 -7.11
CA LEU A 152 1.40 -2.37 -7.08
C LEU A 152 1.36 -2.99 -8.48
N LEU A 153 1.05 -2.20 -9.52
CA LEU A 153 1.05 -2.69 -10.90
C LEU A 153 2.44 -3.14 -11.36
N GLU A 154 3.50 -2.45 -10.95
CA GLU A 154 4.88 -2.83 -11.28
C GLU A 154 5.33 -4.09 -10.51
N ILE A 155 5.01 -4.20 -9.22
CA ILE A 155 5.26 -5.43 -8.44
C ILE A 155 4.50 -6.61 -9.05
N ALA A 156 3.24 -6.42 -9.45
CA ALA A 156 2.44 -7.44 -10.11
C ALA A 156 3.11 -7.93 -11.41
N ARG A 157 3.65 -7.02 -12.21
CA ARG A 157 4.37 -7.36 -13.44
C ARG A 157 5.60 -8.22 -13.17
N VAL A 158 6.37 -7.89 -12.13
CA VAL A 158 7.57 -8.66 -11.76
C VAL A 158 7.17 -10.04 -11.21
N LEU A 159 6.17 -10.11 -10.33
CA LEU A 159 5.68 -11.37 -9.76
C LEU A 159 5.00 -12.29 -10.78
N ALA A 160 4.44 -11.76 -11.86
CA ALA A 160 3.84 -12.57 -12.92
C ALA A 160 4.82 -13.61 -13.51
N GLY A 161 6.11 -13.29 -13.55
CA GLY A 161 7.19 -14.16 -14.02
C GLY A 161 7.80 -15.09 -12.96
N HIS A 162 7.33 -15.02 -11.71
CA HIS A 162 7.90 -15.78 -10.58
C HIS A 162 6.82 -16.67 -9.95
N GLN A 163 7.09 -17.96 -9.73
CA GLN A 163 6.13 -18.85 -9.08
C GLN A 163 6.28 -18.77 -7.57
N THR A 164 5.25 -18.30 -6.89
CA THR A 164 5.17 -18.27 -5.43
C THR A 164 4.61 -19.58 -4.89
N HIS A 165 4.96 -19.95 -3.66
CA HIS A 165 4.41 -21.04 -2.87
C HIS A 165 2.98 -20.71 -2.41
N ASP A 166 2.81 -19.54 -1.79
CA ASP A 166 1.53 -19.02 -1.31
C ASP A 166 0.78 -18.20 -2.35
N ASP A 167 -0.52 -18.01 -2.11
CA ASP A 167 -1.36 -17.20 -2.98
C ASP A 167 -1.03 -15.72 -2.80
N ILE A 168 -0.94 -15.01 -3.92
CA ILE A 168 -0.79 -13.54 -3.91
C ILE A 168 -2.14 -12.94 -4.25
N ARG A 169 -2.60 -12.02 -3.39
CA ARG A 169 -3.77 -11.19 -3.66
C ARG A 169 -3.36 -9.73 -3.75
N LEU A 170 -3.67 -9.11 -4.87
CA LEU A 170 -3.45 -7.70 -5.11
C LEU A 170 -4.77 -6.97 -4.99
N ILE A 171 -4.81 -5.87 -4.24
CA ILE A 171 -6.03 -5.07 -4.11
C ILE A 171 -5.73 -3.60 -4.35
N LEU A 172 -6.44 -3.01 -5.31
CA LEU A 172 -6.56 -1.56 -5.41
C LEU A 172 -7.90 -1.15 -4.82
N PHE A 173 -7.89 -0.47 -3.68
CA PHE A 173 -9.10 -0.04 -2.98
C PHE A 173 -9.70 1.21 -3.62
N GLY A 174 -11.03 1.29 -3.59
CA GLY A 174 -11.75 2.53 -3.79
C GLY A 174 -12.33 3.03 -2.49
N GLY A 175 -12.46 4.34 -2.35
CA GLY A 175 -13.13 4.97 -1.23
C GLY A 175 -12.29 5.06 0.04
N GLU A 176 -10.97 4.97 -0.07
CA GLU A 176 -10.03 5.22 1.03
C GLU A 176 -10.25 6.66 1.53
N GLU A 177 -10.20 7.59 0.59
CA GLU A 177 -10.23 9.04 0.80
C GLU A 177 -11.58 9.55 1.32
N GLN A 178 -12.60 8.69 1.33
CA GLN A 178 -13.92 8.98 1.89
C GLN A 178 -14.19 8.23 3.20
N GLY A 179 -13.17 7.61 3.79
CA GLY A 179 -13.24 6.92 5.07
C GLY A 179 -13.08 5.40 4.97
N LEU A 180 -12.06 4.93 4.24
CA LEU A 180 -11.67 3.51 4.17
C LEU A 180 -12.81 2.58 3.72
N HIS A 181 -13.70 3.08 2.86
CA HIS A 181 -14.93 2.35 2.48
C HIS A 181 -14.60 1.01 1.82
N GLY A 182 -13.62 0.98 0.93
CA GLY A 182 -13.22 -0.21 0.18
C GLY A 182 -12.63 -1.29 1.06
N SER A 183 -11.61 -0.96 1.85
CA SER A 183 -10.94 -1.90 2.76
C SER A 183 -11.86 -2.38 3.88
N THR A 184 -12.66 -1.49 4.47
CA THR A 184 -13.64 -1.85 5.51
C THR A 184 -14.67 -2.85 5.00
N GLN A 185 -15.27 -2.59 3.83
CA GLN A 185 -16.23 -3.52 3.22
C GLN A 185 -15.59 -4.84 2.79
N TYR A 186 -14.35 -4.79 2.28
CA TYR A 186 -13.61 -5.99 1.93
C TYR A 186 -13.38 -6.87 3.16
N VAL A 187 -12.84 -6.32 4.24
CA VAL A 187 -12.58 -7.07 5.47
C VAL A 187 -13.88 -7.61 6.08
N ALA A 188 -14.95 -6.80 6.11
CA ALA A 188 -16.26 -7.25 6.58
C ALA A 188 -16.88 -8.38 5.74
N SER A 189 -16.47 -8.52 4.48
CA SER A 189 -16.92 -9.61 3.61
C SER A 189 -16.15 -10.93 3.80
N LEU A 190 -15.05 -10.91 4.53
CA LEU A 190 -14.23 -12.11 4.76
C LEU A 190 -14.92 -13.07 5.73
N GLY A 191 -15.11 -14.31 5.29
CA GLY A 191 -15.50 -15.41 6.18
C GLY A 191 -14.32 -15.88 7.03
N PRO A 192 -14.56 -16.57 8.17
CA PRO A 192 -13.49 -16.99 9.09
C PRO A 192 -12.37 -17.81 8.43
N ALA A 193 -12.70 -18.66 7.46
CA ALA A 193 -11.72 -19.47 6.75
C ALA A 193 -10.79 -18.61 5.88
N GLU A 194 -11.31 -17.57 5.23
CA GLU A 194 -10.49 -16.69 4.40
C GLU A 194 -9.64 -15.75 5.27
N THR A 195 -10.23 -15.21 6.36
CA THR A 195 -9.49 -14.43 7.36
C THR A 195 -8.29 -15.21 7.91
N ALA A 196 -8.47 -16.48 8.28
CA ALA A 196 -7.40 -17.32 8.83
C ALA A 196 -6.31 -17.71 7.81
N ARG A 197 -6.58 -17.54 6.51
CA ARG A 197 -5.59 -17.76 5.46
C ARG A 197 -4.70 -16.55 5.20
N ILE A 198 -5.17 -15.34 5.50
CA ILE A 198 -4.38 -14.12 5.27
C ILE A 198 -3.27 -14.06 6.33
N GLU A 199 -2.04 -14.19 5.87
CA GLU A 199 -0.86 -14.20 6.74
C GLU A 199 -0.26 -12.80 6.92
N ALA A 200 -0.28 -12.00 5.85
CA ALA A 200 0.35 -10.68 5.83
C ALA A 200 -0.34 -9.77 4.81
N VAL A 201 -0.44 -8.49 5.17
CA VAL A 201 -0.94 -7.42 4.29
C VAL A 201 0.09 -6.30 4.27
N VAL A 202 0.63 -6.01 3.08
CA VAL A 202 1.48 -4.85 2.84
C VAL A 202 0.66 -3.79 2.12
N ASN A 203 0.39 -2.67 2.77
CA ASN A 203 -0.32 -1.53 2.18
C ASN A 203 0.70 -0.46 1.74
N MET A 204 0.63 -0.01 0.50
CA MET A 204 1.46 1.08 -0.04
C MET A 204 0.63 2.34 -0.14
N ASP A 205 1.07 3.38 0.54
CA ASP A 205 0.45 4.69 0.53
C ASP A 205 1.52 5.78 0.60
N MET A 206 1.48 6.74 -0.32
CA MET A 206 2.48 7.81 -0.45
C MET A 206 3.93 7.29 -0.40
N ILE A 207 4.41 6.73 -1.50
CA ILE A 207 5.74 6.09 -1.56
C ILE A 207 6.76 6.88 -2.37
N ALA A 208 6.47 8.13 -2.75
CA ALA A 208 7.22 8.81 -3.79
C ALA A 208 7.75 10.20 -3.42
N THR A 209 7.38 10.84 -2.33
CA THR A 209 7.91 12.15 -1.93
C THR A 209 9.05 12.02 -0.91
N LEU A 210 10.20 12.61 -1.23
CA LEU A 210 11.35 12.62 -0.32
C LEU A 210 11.26 13.78 0.68
N ASN A 211 10.68 13.53 1.86
CA ASN A 211 10.53 14.52 2.93
C ASN A 211 11.70 14.55 3.93
N THR A 212 12.68 13.65 3.78
CA THR A 212 13.80 13.46 4.70
C THR A 212 15.15 13.60 4.00
N ALA A 213 16.20 13.94 4.75
CA ALA A 213 17.55 14.12 4.18
C ALA A 213 18.14 12.85 3.53
N ARG A 214 17.64 11.66 3.91
CA ARG A 214 17.95 10.37 3.28
C ARG A 214 16.65 9.68 2.89
N PRO A 215 16.62 8.86 1.83
CA PRO A 215 15.48 8.00 1.53
C PRO A 215 15.06 7.20 2.77
N THR A 216 13.83 7.41 3.22
CA THR A 216 13.30 6.84 4.45
C THR A 216 11.93 6.25 4.19
N VAL A 217 11.69 5.06 4.74
CA VAL A 217 10.37 4.44 4.77
C VAL A 217 9.94 4.28 6.22
N LEU A 218 8.70 4.65 6.53
CA LEU A 218 8.03 4.32 7.77
C LEU A 218 7.21 3.04 7.55
N LEU A 219 7.47 2.04 8.38
CA LEU A 219 6.70 0.81 8.49
C LEU A 219 5.74 0.97 9.68
N GLU A 220 4.47 1.25 9.39
CA GLU A 220 3.46 1.45 10.41
C GLU A 220 2.55 0.22 10.51
N GLY A 221 2.43 -0.36 11.70
CA GLY A 221 1.53 -1.47 11.97
C GLY A 221 1.09 -1.49 13.43
N ALA A 222 0.72 -2.67 13.92
CA ALA A 222 0.41 -2.90 15.34
C ALA A 222 1.32 -4.00 15.91
N ALA A 223 1.19 -4.29 17.21
CA ALA A 223 1.98 -5.34 17.86
C ALA A 223 1.88 -6.70 17.15
N LEU A 224 0.70 -7.06 16.61
CA LEU A 224 0.50 -8.28 15.83
C LEU A 224 1.22 -8.29 14.48
N SER A 225 1.62 -7.12 13.97
CA SER A 225 2.35 -6.95 12.71
C SER A 225 3.87 -7.02 12.87
N GLN A 226 4.40 -7.22 14.08
CA GLN A 226 5.85 -7.12 14.35
C GLN A 226 6.68 -8.05 13.45
N GLY A 227 6.22 -9.30 13.24
CA GLY A 227 6.93 -10.24 12.36
C GLY A 227 7.01 -9.76 10.90
N LEU A 228 5.95 -9.10 10.40
CA LEU A 228 5.94 -8.51 9.06
C LEU A 228 6.85 -7.28 9.00
N ILE A 229 6.85 -6.42 10.03
CA ILE A 229 7.74 -5.27 10.16
C ILE A 229 9.20 -5.72 10.13
N ASP A 230 9.56 -6.75 10.90
CA ASP A 230 10.93 -7.28 10.94
C ASP A 230 11.37 -7.84 9.58
N SER A 231 10.44 -8.48 8.86
CA SER A 231 10.68 -9.02 7.52
C SER A 231 10.93 -7.90 6.50
N LEU A 232 10.11 -6.84 6.52
CA LEU A 232 10.28 -5.64 5.69
C LEU A 232 11.58 -4.90 6.01
N ALA A 233 11.89 -4.71 7.30
CA ALA A 233 13.14 -4.06 7.72
C ALA A 233 14.38 -4.86 7.27
N THR A 234 14.32 -6.19 7.34
CA THR A 234 15.38 -7.06 6.82
C THR A 234 15.51 -6.91 5.30
N ALA A 235 14.39 -6.93 4.57
CA ALA A 235 14.38 -6.75 3.12
C ALA A 235 14.96 -5.38 2.70
N ALA A 236 14.63 -4.30 3.43
CA ALA A 236 15.23 -2.99 3.20
C ALA A 236 16.75 -3.02 3.40
N ALA A 237 17.22 -3.62 4.50
CA ALA A 237 18.65 -3.70 4.80
C ALA A 237 19.42 -4.50 3.73
N ASP A 238 18.84 -5.59 3.24
CA ASP A 238 19.45 -6.53 2.30
C ASP A 238 19.44 -6.02 0.85
N TYR A 239 18.36 -5.37 0.40
CA TYR A 239 18.12 -5.10 -1.03
C TYR A 239 18.06 -3.62 -1.41
N THR A 240 18.16 -2.67 -0.45
CA THR A 240 17.96 -1.23 -0.74
C THR A 240 18.91 -0.31 0.03
N GLY A 241 18.78 1.01 -0.20
CA GLY A 241 19.46 2.07 0.56
C GLY A 241 18.64 2.69 1.70
N LEU A 242 17.42 2.20 1.95
CA LEU A 242 16.44 2.88 2.80
C LEU A 242 16.87 2.99 4.26
N THR A 243 16.62 4.16 4.85
CA THR A 243 16.49 4.28 6.30
C THR A 243 15.11 3.75 6.71
N VAL A 244 15.06 2.81 7.64
CA VAL A 244 13.79 2.22 8.12
C VAL A 244 13.39 2.86 9.44
N GLN A 245 12.18 3.39 9.47
CA GLN A 245 11.47 3.79 10.69
C GLN A 245 10.30 2.83 10.93
N THR A 246 9.93 2.60 12.19
CA THR A 246 8.79 1.74 12.54
C THR A 246 7.87 2.40 13.56
N SER A 247 6.56 2.23 13.38
CA SER A 247 5.52 2.65 14.31
C SER A 247 4.60 1.48 14.62
N LEU A 248 4.23 1.31 15.90
CA LEU A 248 3.21 0.37 16.34
C LEU A 248 1.89 1.09 16.72
N ASN A 249 1.74 2.34 16.28
CA ASN A 249 0.58 3.18 16.54
C ASN A 249 -0.10 3.45 15.19
N PRO A 250 -0.90 2.50 14.67
CA PRO A 250 -1.51 2.67 13.36
C PRO A 250 -2.46 3.87 13.39
N PHE A 251 -2.38 4.72 12.36
CA PHE A 251 -3.17 5.94 12.27
C PHE A 251 -4.34 5.81 11.31
N ASN A 252 -4.12 5.96 10.00
CA ASN A 252 -5.19 5.98 9.01
C ASN A 252 -4.66 5.65 7.61
N SER A 253 -5.05 4.48 7.09
CA SER A 253 -5.01 4.05 5.68
C SER A 253 -5.61 2.63 5.64
N ASP A 254 -5.63 1.99 4.48
CA ASP A 254 -6.30 0.70 4.25
C ASP A 254 -5.74 -0.50 5.05
N HIS A 255 -4.59 -0.38 5.72
CA HIS A 255 -4.07 -1.41 6.64
C HIS A 255 -4.86 -1.49 7.96
N VAL A 256 -5.53 -0.40 8.37
CA VAL A 256 -6.20 -0.32 9.68
C VAL A 256 -7.37 -1.32 9.80
N PRO A 257 -8.29 -1.45 8.83
CA PRO A 257 -9.38 -2.44 8.92
C PRO A 257 -8.89 -3.89 9.06
N PHE A 258 -7.72 -4.22 8.50
CA PHE A 258 -7.12 -5.55 8.66
C PHE A 258 -6.61 -5.76 10.08
N ILE A 259 -5.91 -4.76 10.66
CA ILE A 259 -5.44 -4.79 12.04
C ILE A 259 -6.62 -4.96 13.00
N ASP A 260 -7.71 -4.24 12.79
CA ASP A 260 -8.93 -4.33 13.60
C ASP A 260 -9.58 -5.73 13.53
N ALA A 261 -9.42 -6.42 12.40
CA ALA A 261 -9.82 -7.81 12.21
C ALA A 261 -8.77 -8.84 12.67
N SER A 262 -7.74 -8.41 13.40
CA SER A 262 -6.62 -9.25 13.87
C SER A 262 -5.80 -9.92 12.75
N ILE A 263 -5.73 -9.28 11.58
CA ILE A 263 -4.89 -9.69 10.45
C ILE A 263 -3.61 -8.85 10.45
N PRO A 264 -2.40 -9.46 10.43
CA PRO A 264 -1.15 -8.70 10.37
C PRO A 264 -1.07 -7.82 9.13
N ALA A 265 -1.04 -6.50 9.33
CA ALA A 265 -0.92 -5.52 8.26
C ALA A 265 0.12 -4.46 8.59
N VAL A 266 0.85 -4.00 7.56
CA VAL A 266 1.84 -2.94 7.65
C VAL A 266 1.61 -1.97 6.49
N LEU A 267 1.48 -0.69 6.82
CA LEU A 267 1.63 0.41 5.89
C LEU A 267 3.11 0.67 5.63
N THR A 268 3.49 0.75 4.36
CA THR A 268 4.78 1.25 3.90
C THR A 268 4.55 2.60 3.27
N ILE A 269 5.02 3.64 3.95
CA ILE A 269 4.83 5.04 3.59
C ILE A 269 6.17 5.78 3.65
N GLU A 270 6.33 6.83 2.85
CA GLU A 270 7.48 7.71 2.93
C GLU A 270 7.72 8.26 4.35
N GLY A 271 8.99 8.42 4.73
CA GLY A 271 9.32 8.98 6.03
C GLY A 271 8.94 10.45 6.12
N SER A 272 8.43 10.89 7.27
CA SER A 272 7.96 12.27 7.48
C SER A 272 6.87 12.70 6.47
N ASP A 273 6.01 11.78 6.10
CA ASP A 273 4.80 11.95 5.28
C ASP A 273 4.00 13.23 5.62
N GLY A 274 3.81 13.55 6.90
CA GLY A 274 3.12 14.77 7.33
C GLY A 274 3.81 16.09 6.96
N ALA A 275 5.00 16.06 6.36
CA ALA A 275 5.67 17.22 5.77
C ALA A 275 5.26 17.47 4.30
N ASN A 276 4.63 16.50 3.63
CA ASN A 276 4.09 16.68 2.30
C ASN A 276 2.81 17.54 2.36
N THR A 277 2.96 18.84 2.10
CA THR A 277 1.83 19.79 2.13
C THR A 277 0.96 19.79 0.87
N HIS A 278 1.29 18.97 -0.14
CA HIS A 278 0.58 18.94 -1.42
C HIS A 278 -0.56 17.93 -1.46
N ILE A 279 -0.57 16.95 -0.56
CA ILE A 279 -1.63 15.93 -0.43
C ILE A 279 -3.01 16.58 -0.31
N HIS A 280 -4.03 15.91 -0.82
CA HIS A 280 -5.40 16.42 -0.94
C HIS A 280 -5.60 17.80 -1.66
N THR A 281 -4.58 18.38 -2.32
CA THR A 281 -4.65 19.56 -3.23
C THR A 281 -4.34 19.29 -4.72
N ALA A 282 -4.68 20.19 -5.65
CA ALA A 282 -4.28 20.03 -7.05
C ALA A 282 -2.75 20.07 -7.30
N GLY A 283 -1.95 20.42 -6.29
CA GLY A 283 -0.49 20.54 -6.38
C GLY A 283 0.28 19.22 -6.22
N ASP A 284 -0.38 18.14 -5.81
CA ASP A 284 0.24 16.81 -5.78
C ASP A 284 0.40 16.28 -7.22
N THR A 285 1.57 16.55 -7.79
CA THR A 285 1.90 16.37 -9.20
C THR A 285 3.21 15.61 -9.35
N LEU A 286 3.47 15.12 -10.57
CA LEU A 286 4.66 14.31 -10.89
C LEU A 286 5.99 15.01 -10.59
N ASP A 287 6.02 16.34 -10.52
CA ASP A 287 7.25 17.09 -10.25
C ASP A 287 7.78 16.89 -8.81
N HIS A 288 6.93 16.38 -7.91
CA HIS A 288 7.30 16.06 -6.53
C HIS A 288 7.73 14.60 -6.33
N VAL A 289 7.66 13.77 -7.38
CA VAL A 289 7.99 12.35 -7.34
C VAL A 289 9.50 12.12 -7.35
N ASN A 290 10.00 11.57 -6.26
CA ASN A 290 11.30 10.94 -6.14
C ASN A 290 11.22 9.47 -6.56
N THR A 291 11.62 9.19 -7.80
CA THR A 291 11.55 7.83 -8.36
C THR A 291 12.44 6.85 -7.59
N ASP A 292 13.64 7.25 -7.18
CA ASP A 292 14.57 6.34 -6.50
C ASP A 292 14.03 5.84 -5.16
N LEU A 293 13.39 6.72 -4.38
CA LEU A 293 12.69 6.36 -3.14
C LEU A 293 11.59 5.34 -3.42
N ALA A 294 10.73 5.62 -4.39
CA ALA A 294 9.64 4.70 -4.74
C ALA A 294 10.19 3.34 -5.16
N LEU A 295 11.17 3.28 -6.05
CA LEU A 295 11.76 2.01 -6.50
C LEU A 295 12.40 1.22 -5.37
N ASP A 296 13.06 1.88 -4.42
CA ASP A 296 13.59 1.20 -3.24
C ASP A 296 12.48 0.63 -2.34
N ILE A 297 11.38 1.36 -2.13
CA ILE A 297 10.21 0.83 -1.40
C ILE A 297 9.61 -0.37 -2.15
N LEU A 298 9.50 -0.32 -3.48
CA LEU A 298 9.02 -1.45 -4.28
C LEU A 298 9.93 -2.68 -4.16
N ARG A 299 11.25 -2.49 -4.19
CA ARG A 299 12.23 -3.58 -4.02
C ARG A 299 12.12 -4.23 -2.65
N MET A 300 11.98 -3.42 -1.59
CA MET A 300 11.75 -3.90 -0.22
C MET A 300 10.47 -4.74 -0.14
N ASN A 301 9.35 -4.21 -0.63
CA ASN A 301 8.06 -4.88 -0.58
C ASN A 301 8.08 -6.18 -1.39
N LEU A 302 8.58 -6.13 -2.63
CA LEU A 302 8.72 -7.30 -3.49
C LEU A 302 9.59 -8.39 -2.86
N ALA A 303 10.72 -8.03 -2.24
CA ALA A 303 11.59 -8.99 -1.56
C ALA A 303 10.88 -9.67 -0.38
N THR A 304 10.09 -8.93 0.40
CA THR A 304 9.28 -9.51 1.48
C THR A 304 8.22 -10.46 0.94
N LEU A 305 7.45 -10.04 -0.06
CA LEU A 305 6.40 -10.88 -0.67
C LEU A 305 6.97 -12.18 -1.24
N ALA A 306 8.11 -12.11 -1.95
CA ALA A 306 8.76 -13.27 -2.53
C ALA A 306 9.36 -14.22 -1.46
N ARG A 307 9.84 -13.69 -0.33
CA ARG A 307 10.34 -14.53 0.79
C ARG A 307 9.21 -15.25 1.53
N SER A 308 8.14 -14.53 1.86
CA SER A 308 6.97 -15.12 2.51
C SER A 308 6.37 -16.24 1.64
N ALA A 309 6.46 -16.10 0.32
CA ALA A 309 5.95 -17.07 -0.61
C ALA A 309 7.00 -18.06 -1.15
N THR A 310 8.14 -18.25 -0.50
CA THR A 310 9.13 -19.29 -0.88
C THR A 310 9.46 -20.26 0.25
N ALA A 311 8.96 -20.02 1.46
CA ALA A 311 9.17 -20.90 2.61
C ALA A 311 8.10 -22.01 2.68
N PRO A 312 8.50 -23.30 2.82
CA PRO A 312 7.58 -24.39 3.16
C PRO A 312 7.18 -24.40 4.65
#